data_AF-A0A7W2SD63-F1
#
_entry.id   AF-A0A7W2SD63-F1
#
_cell.length_a   1.000
_cell.length_b   1.000
_cell.length_c   1.000
_cell.angle_alpha   90.00
_cell.angle_beta   90.00
_cell.angle_gamma   90.00
#
_symmetry.space_group_name_H-M   'P 1'
#
loop_
_entity.id
_entity.type
_entity.pdbx_description
1 polymer ?
#
loop_
_entity_poly.entity_id
_entity_poly.type
_entity_poly.pdbx_seq_one_letter_code
_entity_poly.pdbx_strand_id
1 'polypeptide(L)' 'MTTESPIVDIYCLEAWIETCVCGCKPSANKQSLAKICVAINAIMQHDDFDQIADNHCSYHKMKNYWQWRYDLAEYPVD' A
#
# COMPACT_ATOMS: atom_id res chain seq x y z
N MET A 1 -32.04 -9.74 -0.77
CA MET A 1 -30.68 -10.23 -0.47
C MET A 1 -29.74 -9.11 -0.81
N THR A 2 -29.39 -8.29 0.17
CA THR A 2 -28.33 -7.29 0.04
C THR A 2 -27.04 -8.10 -0.05
N THR A 3 -26.39 -8.09 -1.21
CA THR A 3 -25.02 -8.59 -1.35
C THR A 3 -24.15 -7.71 -0.47
N GLU A 4 -23.90 -8.16 0.75
CA GLU A 4 -22.85 -7.64 1.61
C GLU A 4 -21.55 -7.91 0.85
N SER A 5 -20.98 -6.85 0.26
CA SER A 5 -19.61 -6.92 -0.26
C SER A 5 -18.74 -7.49 0.85
N PRO A 6 -17.88 -8.48 0.58
CA PRO A 6 -16.97 -8.98 1.60
C PRO A 6 -16.14 -7.79 2.06
N ILE A 7 -16.36 -7.34 3.30
CA ILE A 7 -15.52 -6.34 3.95
C ILE A 7 -14.14 -6.98 3.99
N VAL A 8 -13.20 -6.42 3.24
CA VAL A 8 -11.84 -6.94 3.15
C VAL A 8 -11.17 -6.64 4.47
N ASP A 9 -10.92 -7.68 5.26
CA ASP A 9 -10.27 -7.57 6.56
C ASP A 9 -8.93 -6.80 6.46
N ILE A 10 -8.69 -5.90 7.42
CA ILE A 10 -7.50 -5.04 7.40
C ILE A 10 -6.18 -5.82 7.52
N TYR A 11 -6.18 -6.95 8.23
CA TYR A 11 -5.01 -7.83 8.32
C TYR A 11 -4.73 -8.52 6.99
N CYS A 12 -5.76 -8.78 6.18
CA CYS A 12 -5.58 -9.25 4.81
C CYS A 12 -4.94 -8.17 3.93
N LEU A 13 -5.28 -6.89 4.14
CA LEU A 13 -4.60 -5.77 3.48
C LEU A 13 -3.15 -5.63 3.94
N GLU A 14 -2.86 -5.81 5.24
CA GLU A 14 -1.49 -5.82 5.79
C GLU A 14 -0.63 -6.94 5.19
N ALA A 15 -1.15 -8.17 5.12
CA ALA A 15 -0.45 -9.28 4.47
C ALA A 15 -0.22 -9.04 2.98
N TRP A 16 -1.18 -8.40 2.31
CA TRP A 16 -1.08 -8.08 0.90
C TRP A 16 -0.03 -7.00 0.62
N ILE A 17 0.04 -5.93 1.41
CA ILE A 17 1.07 -4.90 1.26
C ILE A 17 2.46 -5.47 1.54
N GLU A 18 2.61 -6.33 2.55
CA GLU A 18 3.88 -7.01 2.85
C GLU A 18 4.36 -7.82 1.63
N THR A 19 3.46 -8.59 1.03
CA THR A 19 3.75 -9.35 -0.19
C THR A 19 4.17 -8.44 -1.35
N CYS A 20 3.49 -7.30 -1.53
CA CYS A 20 3.81 -6.34 -2.59
C CYS A 20 5.19 -5.71 -2.39
N VAL A 21 5.53 -5.33 -1.16
CA VAL A 21 6.82 -4.73 -0.80
C VAL A 21 7.94 -5.75 -0.92
N CYS A 22 7.78 -6.97 -0.40
CA CYS A 22 8.78 -8.03 -0.49
C CYS A 22 9.01 -8.48 -1.94
N GLY A 23 7.96 -8.48 -2.78
CA GLY A 23 8.06 -8.76 -4.21
C GLY A 23 8.66 -7.61 -5.04
N CYS A 24 8.80 -6.42 -4.45
CA CYS A 24 9.30 -5.24 -5.12
C CYS A 24 10.83 -5.29 -5.26
N LYS A 25 11.32 -5.73 -6.43
CA LYS A 25 12.76 -5.76 -6.74
C LYS A 25 13.36 -4.34 -6.73
N PRO A 26 14.70 -4.20 -6.58
CA PRO A 26 15.39 -2.90 -6.60
C PRO A 26 15.10 -2.06 -7.86
N SER A 27 14.92 -2.74 -9.00
CA SER A 27 14.47 -2.18 -10.28
C SER A 27 12.94 -2.22 -10.43
N ALA A 28 12.23 -1.84 -9.38
CA ALA A 28 10.78 -1.83 -9.35
C ALA A 28 10.23 -1.03 -10.53
N ASN A 29 9.43 -1.67 -11.38
CA ASN A 29 8.73 -0.96 -12.43
C ASN A 29 7.57 -0.14 -11.85
N LYS A 30 7.12 0.86 -12.60
CA LYS A 30 6.05 1.78 -12.19
C LYS A 30 4.76 1.06 -11.79
N GLN A 31 4.49 -0.12 -12.38
CA GLN A 31 3.31 -0.93 -12.06
C GLN A 31 3.40 -1.54 -10.65
N SER A 32 4.54 -2.08 -10.25
CA SER A 32 4.74 -2.61 -8.89
C SER A 32 4.63 -1.50 -7.84
N LEU A 33 5.21 -0.33 -8.13
CA LEU A 33 5.11 0.84 -7.26
C LEU A 33 3.66 1.35 -7.12
N ALA A 34 2.90 1.37 -8.22
CA ALA A 34 1.47 1.70 -8.20
C ALA A 34 0.68 0.75 -7.30
N LYS A 35 0.93 -0.57 -7.39
CA LYS A 35 0.25 -1.56 -6.54
C LYS A 35 0.50 -1.32 -5.05
N ILE A 36 1.74 -1.01 -4.68
CA ILE A 36 2.08 -0.67 -3.29
C ILE A 36 1.35 0.59 -2.84
N CYS A 37 1.32 1.65 -3.67
CA CYS A 37 0.60 2.87 -3.35
C CYS A 37 -0.91 2.65 -3.18
N VAL A 38 -1.51 1.80 -4.02
CA VAL A 38 -2.92 1.40 -3.90
C VAL A 38 -3.17 0.64 -2.61
N ALA A 39 -2.31 -0.32 -2.26
CA ALA A 39 -2.44 -1.09 -1.03
C ALA A 39 -2.35 -0.21 0.22
N ILE A 40 -1.40 0.74 0.26
CA ILE A 40 -1.27 1.69 1.37
C ILE A 40 -2.53 2.55 1.51
N ASN A 41 -3.04 3.10 0.40
CA ASN A 41 -4.24 3.92 0.44
C ASN A 41 -5.47 3.10 0.88
N ALA A 42 -5.58 1.84 0.47
CA ALA A 42 -6.67 0.95 0.90
C ALA A 42 -6.64 0.71 2.41
N ILE A 43 -5.45 0.49 3.00
CA ILE A 43 -5.29 0.35 4.45
C ILE A 43 -5.69 1.65 5.17
N MET A 44 -5.19 2.79 4.69
CA MET A 44 -5.48 4.09 5.31
C MET A 44 -6.94 4.54 5.17
N GLN A 45 -7.70 3.98 4.23
CA GLN A 45 -9.12 4.25 4.02
C GLN A 45 -10.03 3.19 4.64
N HIS A 46 -9.45 2.15 5.25
CA HIS A 46 -10.20 1.07 5.88
C HIS A 46 -10.85 1.57 7.18
N ASP A 47 -12.08 1.13 7.46
CA ASP A 47 -12.83 1.56 8.65
C ASP A 47 -12.09 1.22 9.97
N ASP A 48 -11.36 0.11 9.97
CA ASP A 48 -10.55 -0.34 11.12
C ASP A 48 -9.12 0.23 11.16
N PHE A 49 -8.79 1.22 10.32
CA PHE A 49 -7.43 1.77 10.26
C PHE A 49 -6.92 2.28 11.61
N ASP A 50 -7.78 2.96 12.37
CA ASP A 50 -7.45 3.50 13.69
C ASP A 50 -7.02 2.40 14.69
N GLN A 51 -7.43 1.14 14.47
CA GLN A 51 -7.03 0.01 15.32
C GLN A 51 -5.57 -0.41 15.11
N ILE A 52 -5.00 -0.15 13.93
CA ILE A 52 -3.64 -0.58 13.56
C ILE A 52 -2.66 0.58 13.37
N ALA A 53 -3.17 1.82 13.24
CA ALA A 53 -2.38 3.02 12.96
C ALA A 53 -1.28 3.26 14.01
N ASP A 54 -1.51 2.88 15.26
CA ASP A 54 -0.57 3.06 16.38
C ASP A 54 0.37 1.87 16.64
N ASN A 55 0.06 0.66 16.12
CA ASN A 55 0.76 -0.57 16.51
C ASN A 55 1.81 -1.07 15.51
N HIS A 56 1.57 -0.94 14.20
CA HIS A 56 2.33 -1.73 13.21
C HIS A 56 3.34 -0.93 12.39
N CYS A 57 2.97 0.23 11.85
CA CYS A 57 3.83 1.05 11.01
C CYS A 57 3.27 2.46 10.85
N SER A 58 4.13 3.46 10.64
CA SER A 58 3.67 4.77 10.20
C SER A 58 3.26 4.72 8.73
N TYR A 59 2.01 4.36 8.48
CA TYR A 59 1.43 4.26 7.13
C TYR A 59 1.57 5.56 6.33
N HIS A 60 1.55 6.72 6.99
CA HIS A 60 1.85 8.00 6.36
C HIS A 60 3.29 8.11 5.84
N LYS A 61 4.29 7.66 6.61
CA LYS A 61 5.69 7.62 6.15
C LYS A 61 5.85 6.64 4.99
N MET A 62 5.20 5.49 5.09
CA MET A 62 5.21 4.47 4.05
C MET A 62 4.61 5.03 2.74
N LYS A 63 3.45 5.69 2.81
CA LYS A 63 2.82 6.38 1.67
C LYS A 63 3.78 7.36 1.01
N ASN A 64 4.39 8.25 1.79
CA ASN A 64 5.30 9.26 1.26
C ASN A 64 6.52 8.66 0.56
N TYR A 65 7.11 7.61 1.15
CA TYR A 65 8.25 6.92 0.57
C TYR A 65 7.91 6.27 -0.78
N TRP A 66 6.82 5.51 -0.85
CA TRP A 66 6.44 4.79 -2.06
C TRP A 66 5.91 5.70 -3.15
N GLN A 67 5.24 6.80 -2.78
CA GLN A 67 4.85 7.85 -3.72
C GLN A 67 6.08 8.50 -4.35
N TRP A 68 7.07 8.89 -3.54
CA TRP A 68 8.32 9.45 -4.06
C TRP A 68 9.04 8.48 -5.02
N ARG A 69 9.08 7.18 -4.70
CA ARG A 69 9.63 6.15 -5.59
C ARG A 69 8.85 6.04 -6.90
N TYR A 70 7.51 6.13 -6.84
CA TYR A 70 6.65 6.11 -8.01
C TYR A 70 6.89 7.33 -8.91
N ASP A 71 7.01 8.51 -8.33
CA ASP A 71 7.24 9.77 -9.05
C ASP A 71 8.62 9.75 -9.73
N LEU A 72 9.65 9.19 -9.09
CA LEU A 72 10.97 8.99 -9.70
C LEU A 72 10.95 8.00 -10.87
N ALA A 73 10.04 7.02 -10.87
CA ALA A 73 9.88 6.11 -11.99
C ALA A 73 9.18 6.76 -13.19
N GLU A 74 8.62 7.97 -13.03
CA GLU A 74 8.01 8.76 -14.12
C GLU A 74 9.05 9.62 -14.86
N TYR A 75 10.13 10.00 -14.18
CA TYR A 75 11.23 10.79 -14.76
C TYR A 75 12.52 9.95 -14.70
N PRO A 76 12.88 9.21 -15.76
CA PRO A 76 14.22 8.66 -15.84
C PRO A 76 15.20 9.82 -15.74
N VAL A 77 15.97 9.86 -14.66
CA VAL A 77 17.11 10.75 -14.54
C VAL A 77 18.14 10.25 -15.56
N ASP A 78 18.30 11.00 -16.66
CA ASP A 78 19.41 10.86 -17.62
C ASP A 78 20.77 11.06 -16.93
#